data_AF-A0A9Y4NF74-F1
#
_entry.id   AF-A0A9Y4NF74-F1
#
_cell.length_a   1.000
_cell.length_b   1.000
_cell.length_c   1.000
_cell.angle_alpha   90.00
_cell.angle_beta   90.00
_cell.angle_gamma   90.00
#
_symmetry.space_group_name_H-M   'P 1'
#
loop_
_entity.id
_entity.type
_entity.pdbx_description
1 polymer ?
#
loop_
_entity_poly.entity_id
_entity_poly.type
_entity_poly.pdbx_seq_one_letter_code
_entity_poly.pdbx_strand_id
1 'polypeptide(L)'
;MVSHRVEKDSSGQIALSIQTHVTVGQNPSKFACHFSATSIELCSRNSPPPQFPQCTCILSNGALPPDGLLVEVKIRLGKAHLSEQLEVTNCSGISGPLSSVLCQQCIKAGCGWSKSGCSWANEGEGNDSVCQKMDFGKNFSRPEISSITPSVVSFHGRNHATLSGRNLREVSGVRIQGDLDCTPQESPVWNNTGTSLTFHIPSTDIKGVVKVCVLLPDGSCHGNTKITYRSAPSCTDIKPSSTWISGKRKITLMGSHLEFVEGIVHSHAPQEVRLPTDSSNEVRL
;
A
#
# COMPACT_ATOMS: atom_id res chain seq x y z
N MET A 1 8.36 -7.06 -19.30
CA MET A 1 8.10 -8.43 -19.85
C MET A 1 9.40 -9.24 -19.90
N VAL A 2 10.32 -8.94 -18.98
CA VAL A 2 11.68 -9.46 -18.89
C VAL A 2 11.98 -9.56 -17.40
N SER A 3 12.79 -10.52 -16.99
CA SER A 3 13.32 -10.61 -15.63
C SER A 3 14.83 -10.66 -15.70
N HIS A 4 15.51 -10.05 -14.73
CA HIS A 4 16.95 -10.08 -14.63
C HIS A 4 17.41 -10.79 -13.36
N ARG A 5 18.60 -11.40 -13.44
CA ARG A 5 19.29 -12.03 -12.33
C ARG A 5 20.74 -11.55 -12.31
N VAL A 6 21.24 -11.26 -11.11
CA VAL A 6 22.60 -10.82 -10.87
C VAL A 6 23.31 -11.89 -10.05
N GLU A 7 24.26 -12.57 -10.68
CA GLU A 7 24.97 -13.72 -10.13
C GLU A 7 26.44 -13.38 -9.94
N LYS A 8 27.07 -13.93 -8.89
CA LYS A 8 28.50 -13.81 -8.67
C LYS A 8 29.11 -15.19 -8.54
N ASP A 9 30.12 -15.46 -9.36
CA ASP A 9 30.81 -16.74 -9.34
C ASP A 9 31.90 -16.80 -8.25
N SER A 10 32.51 -17.97 -8.08
CA SER A 10 33.58 -18.18 -7.10
C SER A 10 34.87 -17.41 -7.40
N SER A 11 35.07 -16.96 -8.65
CA SER A 11 36.19 -16.11 -9.04
C SER A 11 35.94 -14.63 -8.75
N GLY A 12 34.71 -14.29 -8.37
CA GLY A 12 34.26 -12.94 -8.09
C GLY A 12 33.74 -12.19 -9.31
N GLN A 13 33.63 -12.84 -10.48
CA GLN A 13 33.01 -12.23 -11.66
C GLN A 13 31.50 -12.14 -11.45
N ILE A 14 30.94 -11.01 -11.89
CA ILE A 14 29.51 -10.72 -11.81
C ILE A 14 28.89 -10.88 -13.20
N ALA A 15 27.84 -11.67 -13.29
CA ALA A 15 27.07 -11.91 -14.50
C ALA A 15 25.65 -11.35 -14.35
N LEU A 16 25.24 -10.54 -15.33
CA LEU A 16 23.86 -10.07 -15.48
C LEU A 16 23.16 -10.93 -16.52
N SER A 17 22.18 -11.71 -16.07
CA SER A 17 21.39 -12.62 -16.91
C SER A 17 19.98 -12.08 -17.10
N ILE A 18 19.59 -11.84 -18.34
CA ILE A 18 18.28 -11.31 -18.74
C ILE A 18 17.47 -12.43 -19.38
N GLN A 19 16.24 -12.63 -18.92
CA GLN A 19 15.31 -13.64 -19.43
C GLN A 19 14.03 -12.99 -19.95
N THR A 20 13.71 -13.26 -21.21
CA THR A 20 12.51 -12.76 -21.88
C THR A 20 11.31 -13.67 -21.64
N HIS A 21 10.16 -13.09 -21.27
CA HIS A 21 8.92 -13.81 -21.00
C HIS A 21 7.91 -13.61 -22.13
N VAL A 22 8.32 -13.88 -23.37
CA VAL A 22 7.50 -13.67 -24.58
C VAL A 22 7.29 -15.00 -25.30
N THR A 23 6.06 -15.29 -25.68
CA THR A 23 5.70 -16.43 -26.54
C THR A 23 5.97 -16.09 -28.00
N VAL A 24 6.72 -16.95 -28.70
CA VAL A 24 7.07 -16.77 -30.12
C VAL A 24 6.49 -17.93 -30.92
N GLY A 25 6.09 -17.68 -32.17
CA GLY A 25 5.77 -18.74 -33.14
C GLY A 25 6.99 -19.57 -33.56
N GLN A 26 6.84 -20.45 -34.56
CA GLN A 26 7.95 -21.31 -35.03
C GLN A 26 9.19 -20.49 -35.46
N ASN A 27 10.34 -20.86 -34.90
CA ASN A 27 11.69 -20.30 -35.10
C ASN A 27 11.86 -18.80 -34.78
N PRO A 28 12.37 -18.44 -33.57
CA PRO A 28 12.77 -17.08 -33.24
C PRO A 28 14.04 -16.71 -34.02
N SER A 29 13.89 -16.33 -35.28
CA SER A 29 15.02 -15.93 -36.11
C SER A 29 15.47 -14.51 -35.71
N LYS A 30 16.75 -14.38 -35.36
CA LYS A 30 17.46 -13.12 -34.99
C LYS A 30 17.11 -12.59 -33.59
N PHE A 31 17.45 -13.36 -32.57
CA PHE A 31 17.52 -12.89 -31.19
C PHE A 31 18.88 -12.25 -30.91
N ALA A 32 18.89 -11.04 -30.37
CA ALA A 32 20.13 -10.36 -29.97
C ALA A 32 19.86 -9.43 -28.78
N CYS A 33 20.87 -9.26 -27.93
CA CYS A 33 20.82 -8.30 -26.82
C CYS A 33 22.03 -7.37 -26.91
N HIS A 34 21.79 -6.12 -26.58
CA HIS A 34 22.83 -5.10 -26.45
C HIS A 34 22.70 -4.47 -25.08
N PHE A 35 23.80 -4.47 -24.34
CA PHE A 35 23.88 -3.87 -23.02
C PHE A 35 24.73 -2.61 -23.11
N SER A 36 24.23 -1.51 -22.56
CA SER A 36 24.94 -0.24 -22.50
C SER A 36 24.84 0.37 -21.12
N ALA A 37 25.93 0.95 -20.64
CA ALA A 37 25.98 1.77 -19.43
C ALA A 37 26.63 3.12 -19.78
N THR A 38 26.60 4.07 -18.83
CA THR A 38 27.24 5.39 -18.97
C THR A 38 28.77 5.34 -19.09
N SER A 39 29.40 4.18 -18.88
CA SER A 39 30.83 3.93 -19.08
C SER A 39 31.08 2.74 -20.04
N ILE A 40 32.29 2.71 -20.61
CA ILE A 40 32.86 1.80 -21.65
C ILE A 40 32.40 0.33 -21.57
N GLU A 41 32.46 -0.39 -22.71
CA GLU A 41 32.22 -1.84 -22.91
C GLU A 41 31.86 -2.62 -21.63
N LEU A 42 30.57 -2.62 -21.32
CA LEU A 42 30.03 -3.20 -20.09
C LEU A 42 30.29 -4.71 -20.00
N CYS A 43 30.09 -5.41 -21.12
CA CYS A 43 30.21 -6.86 -21.20
C CYS A 43 31.60 -7.27 -21.69
N SER A 44 32.23 -8.19 -20.97
CA SER A 44 33.47 -8.83 -21.35
C SER A 44 33.29 -9.64 -22.64
N ARG A 45 34.37 -9.77 -23.42
CA ARG A 45 34.42 -10.64 -24.61
C ARG A 45 34.17 -12.12 -24.31
N ASN A 46 34.34 -12.52 -23.04
CA ASN A 46 34.06 -13.87 -22.58
C ASN A 46 32.55 -14.12 -22.34
N SER A 47 31.70 -13.10 -22.53
CA SER A 47 30.25 -13.26 -22.37
C SER A 47 29.71 -14.25 -23.42
N PRO A 48 28.82 -15.17 -23.01
CA PRO A 48 28.25 -16.15 -23.93
C PRO A 48 27.38 -15.45 -25.00
N PRO A 49 27.30 -16.02 -26.21
CA PRO A 49 26.44 -15.46 -27.26
C PRO A 49 24.97 -15.49 -26.83
N PRO A 50 24.15 -14.52 -27.28
CA PRO A 50 22.74 -14.46 -26.91
C PRO A 50 21.97 -15.67 -27.46
N GLN A 51 21.22 -16.35 -26.61
CA GLN A 51 20.44 -17.54 -26.98
C GLN A 51 19.02 -17.41 -26.43
N PHE A 52 18.03 -17.31 -27.31
CA PHE A 52 16.63 -17.15 -26.88
C PHE A 52 16.22 -18.28 -25.90
N PRO A 53 15.58 -17.96 -24.75
CA PRO A 53 15.05 -16.66 -24.34
C PRO A 53 15.98 -15.80 -23.45
N GLN A 54 17.27 -16.14 -23.34
CA GLN A 54 18.21 -15.58 -22.38
C GLN A 54 19.42 -14.86 -23.00
N CYS A 55 19.86 -13.79 -22.34
CA CYS A 55 21.08 -13.07 -22.66
C CYS A 55 21.89 -12.85 -21.39
N THR A 56 23.20 -13.11 -21.45
CA THR A 56 24.08 -12.93 -20.31
C THR A 56 25.22 -11.99 -20.65
N CYS A 57 25.48 -11.03 -19.76
CA CYS A 57 26.56 -10.08 -19.82
C CYS A 57 27.47 -10.30 -18.61
N ILE A 58 28.72 -10.71 -18.84
CA ILE A 58 29.73 -10.80 -17.78
C ILE A 58 30.38 -9.43 -17.66
N LEU A 59 30.33 -8.81 -16.48
CA LEU A 59 30.83 -7.45 -16.29
C LEU A 59 32.36 -7.40 -16.42
N SER A 60 32.87 -6.51 -17.28
CA SER A 60 34.31 -6.37 -17.58
C SER A 60 35.15 -6.02 -16.36
N ASN A 61 34.63 -5.21 -15.42
CA ASN A 61 35.41 -4.68 -14.30
C ASN A 61 35.26 -5.49 -13.00
N GLY A 62 34.48 -6.59 -13.00
CA GLY A 62 34.27 -7.49 -11.84
C GLY A 62 33.65 -6.88 -10.58
N ALA A 63 33.57 -5.55 -10.48
CA ALA A 63 33.07 -4.79 -9.34
C ALA A 63 32.02 -3.78 -9.80
N LEU A 64 30.94 -3.69 -9.02
CA LEU A 64 29.89 -2.69 -9.19
C LEU A 64 30.22 -1.43 -8.37
N PRO A 65 29.89 -0.22 -8.86
CA PRO A 65 29.98 1.01 -8.07
C PRO A 65 29.13 0.92 -6.79
N PRO A 66 29.50 1.66 -5.72
CA PRO A 66 28.72 1.69 -4.48
C PRO A 66 27.29 2.21 -4.68
N ASP A 67 27.10 3.17 -5.59
CA ASP A 67 25.80 3.76 -5.91
C ASP A 67 24.99 2.92 -6.92
N GLY A 68 25.50 1.74 -7.31
CA GLY A 68 24.91 0.92 -8.36
C GLY A 68 25.30 1.36 -9.77
N LEU A 69 24.82 0.60 -10.75
CA LEU A 69 25.09 0.80 -12.16
C LEU A 69 23.79 0.76 -12.95
N LEU A 70 23.46 1.85 -13.62
CA LEU A 70 22.31 1.90 -14.51
C LEU A 70 22.67 1.29 -15.86
N VAL A 71 22.01 0.19 -16.21
CA VAL A 71 22.24 -0.57 -17.44
C VAL A 71 20.99 -0.49 -18.31
N GLU A 72 21.16 -0.01 -19.55
CA GLU A 72 20.14 -0.11 -20.58
C GLU A 72 20.33 -1.41 -21.37
N VAL A 73 19.27 -2.23 -21.42
CA VAL A 73 19.23 -3.48 -22.19
C VAL A 73 18.29 -3.33 -23.38
N LYS A 74 18.87 -3.41 -24.58
CA LYS A 74 18.12 -3.43 -25.84
C LYS A 74 18.05 -4.84 -26.37
N ILE A 75 16.86 -5.40 -26.45
CA ILE A 75 16.59 -6.75 -26.93
C ILE A 75 15.92 -6.66 -28.30
N ARG A 76 16.45 -7.42 -29.26
CA ARG A 76 15.87 -7.60 -30.58
C ARG A 76 15.37 -9.01 -30.73
N LEU A 77 14.13 -9.16 -31.19
CA LEU A 77 13.53 -10.43 -31.55
C LEU A 77 12.86 -10.30 -32.92
N GLY A 78 13.58 -10.73 -33.97
CA GLY A 78 13.14 -10.55 -35.35
C GLY A 78 13.07 -9.07 -35.75
N LYS A 79 11.84 -8.54 -35.87
CA LYS A 79 11.54 -7.12 -36.13
C LYS A 79 11.16 -6.34 -34.87
N ALA A 80 10.84 -7.02 -33.77
CA ALA A 80 10.47 -6.37 -32.52
C ALA A 80 11.72 -5.92 -31.77
N HIS A 81 11.62 -4.77 -31.10
CA HIS A 81 12.65 -4.20 -30.26
C HIS A 81 12.06 -3.85 -28.89
N LEU A 82 12.79 -4.20 -27.83
CA LEU A 82 12.45 -3.87 -26.45
C LEU A 82 13.65 -3.15 -25.83
N SER A 83 13.41 -2.10 -25.07
CA SER A 83 14.44 -1.41 -24.27
C SER A 83 13.98 -1.33 -22.83
N GLU A 84 14.85 -1.70 -21.90
CA GLU A 84 14.58 -1.66 -20.46
C GLU A 84 15.79 -1.10 -19.71
N GLN A 85 15.54 -0.31 -18.67
CA GLN A 85 16.58 0.23 -17.80
C GLN A 85 16.57 -0.55 -16.49
N LEU A 86 17.74 -1.05 -16.12
CA LEU A 86 17.94 -1.89 -14.94
C LEU A 86 18.96 -1.23 -14.03
N GLU A 87 18.62 -1.13 -12.75
CA GLU A 87 19.55 -0.68 -11.71
C GLU A 87 20.25 -1.90 -11.12
N VAL A 88 21.52 -2.08 -11.48
CA VAL A 88 22.34 -3.22 -11.05
C VAL A 88 23.16 -2.80 -9.84
N THR A 89 22.86 -3.38 -8.68
CA THR A 89 23.53 -3.08 -7.41
C THR A 89 24.24 -4.31 -6.85
N ASN A 90 25.13 -4.10 -5.88
CA ASN A 90 25.77 -5.20 -5.18
C ASN A 90 24.76 -5.87 -4.23
N CYS A 91 24.38 -7.12 -4.52
CA CYS A 91 23.39 -7.85 -3.73
C CYS A 91 23.77 -7.97 -2.25
N SER A 92 25.06 -8.12 -1.95
CA SER A 92 25.55 -8.17 -0.56
C SER A 92 25.46 -6.82 0.16
N GLY A 93 25.30 -5.71 -0.57
CA GLY A 93 25.06 -4.38 0.00
C GLY A 93 23.60 -4.16 0.43
N ILE A 94 22.66 -4.98 -0.05
CA ILE A 94 21.24 -4.89 0.31
C ILE A 94 21.05 -5.60 1.66
N SER A 95 21.20 -4.84 2.74
CA SER A 95 21.14 -5.35 4.10
C SER A 95 20.12 -4.58 4.95
N GLY A 96 19.61 -5.23 5.99
CA GLY A 96 18.60 -4.66 6.87
C GLY A 96 17.84 -5.73 7.67
N PRO A 97 16.79 -5.33 8.40
CA PRO A 97 15.94 -6.27 9.10
C PRO A 97 15.20 -7.20 8.11
N LEU A 98 15.21 -8.51 8.40
CA LEU A 98 14.51 -9.53 7.63
C LEU A 98 13.00 -9.19 7.58
N SER A 99 12.57 -8.65 6.45
CA SER A 99 11.21 -8.15 6.22
C SER A 99 10.80 -8.42 4.77
N SER A 100 9.49 -8.50 4.51
CA SER A 100 8.97 -8.64 3.15
C SER A 100 9.37 -7.46 2.26
N VAL A 101 9.46 -6.24 2.82
CA VAL A 101 9.93 -5.04 2.11
C VAL A 101 11.38 -5.21 1.64
N LEU A 102 12.28 -5.64 2.53
CA LEU A 102 13.69 -5.89 2.17
C LEU A 102 13.82 -7.03 1.16
N CYS A 103 12.99 -8.08 1.29
CA CYS A 103 12.93 -9.17 0.33
C CYS A 103 12.51 -8.67 -1.05
N GLN A 104 11.43 -7.90 -1.16
CA GLN A 104 10.98 -7.34 -2.43
C GLN A 104 12.03 -6.43 -3.07
N GLN A 105 12.73 -5.62 -2.26
CA GLN A 105 13.84 -4.80 -2.74
C GLN A 105 14.97 -5.66 -3.32
N CYS A 106 15.35 -6.74 -2.62
CA CYS A 106 16.35 -7.69 -3.08
C CYS A 106 15.95 -8.36 -4.41
N ILE A 107 14.72 -8.88 -4.51
CA ILE A 107 14.24 -9.55 -5.73
C ILE A 107 14.16 -8.56 -6.90
N LYS A 108 13.71 -7.32 -6.67
CA LYS A 108 13.70 -6.26 -7.71
C LYS A 108 15.09 -5.89 -8.21
N ALA A 109 16.11 -5.98 -7.37
CA ALA A 109 17.51 -5.79 -7.79
C ALA A 109 18.05 -6.96 -8.64
N GLY A 110 17.27 -8.04 -8.83
CA GLY A 110 17.69 -9.24 -9.53
C GLY A 110 18.53 -10.17 -8.66
N CYS A 111 18.52 -9.98 -7.35
CA CYS A 111 19.26 -10.78 -6.39
C CYS A 111 18.44 -11.99 -5.90
N GLY A 112 19.08 -12.89 -5.15
CA GLY A 112 18.44 -14.05 -4.53
C GLY A 112 18.13 -13.77 -3.07
N TRP A 113 17.06 -14.38 -2.56
CA TRP A 113 16.71 -14.28 -1.15
C TRP A 113 16.96 -15.58 -0.40
N SER A 114 17.54 -15.49 0.80
CA SER A 114 17.92 -16.62 1.65
C SER A 114 17.51 -16.39 3.11
N LYS A 115 17.74 -17.39 3.98
CA LYS A 115 17.50 -17.24 5.43
C LYS A 115 18.38 -16.16 6.09
N SER A 116 19.54 -15.87 5.49
CA SER A 116 20.47 -14.82 5.93
C SER A 116 20.16 -13.43 5.34
N GLY A 117 19.09 -13.30 4.54
CA GLY A 117 18.71 -12.06 3.85
C GLY A 117 19.06 -12.10 2.36
N CYS A 118 19.32 -10.92 1.79
CA CYS A 118 19.65 -10.77 0.37
C CYS A 118 21.04 -11.33 0.06
N SER A 119 21.14 -12.12 -1.01
CA SER A 119 22.36 -12.73 -1.51
C SER A 119 22.38 -12.70 -3.05
N TRP A 120 23.48 -13.15 -3.66
CA TRP A 120 23.54 -13.27 -5.12
C TRP A 120 22.49 -14.26 -5.64
N ALA A 121 22.02 -14.07 -6.87
CA ALA A 121 20.90 -14.85 -7.39
C ALA A 121 21.17 -16.36 -7.49
N ASN A 122 22.42 -16.80 -7.49
CA ASN A 122 22.85 -18.20 -7.44
C ASN A 122 22.83 -18.82 -6.03
N GLU A 123 22.71 -18.01 -4.98
CA GLU A 123 22.74 -18.44 -3.57
C GLU A 123 21.37 -18.36 -2.89
N GLY A 124 20.34 -17.86 -3.59
CA GLY A 124 19.02 -17.63 -3.01
C GLY A 124 17.88 -17.82 -4.03
N GLU A 125 16.65 -17.87 -3.52
CA GLU A 125 15.46 -17.94 -4.37
C GLU A 125 15.14 -16.55 -4.94
N GLY A 126 15.03 -16.46 -6.27
CA GLY A 126 14.76 -15.20 -6.99
C GLY A 126 13.28 -14.92 -7.27
N ASN A 127 12.36 -15.66 -6.64
CA ASN A 127 10.91 -15.53 -6.91
C ASN A 127 10.22 -14.73 -5.80
N ASP A 128 9.40 -13.76 -6.19
CA ASP A 128 8.64 -12.89 -5.29
C ASP A 128 7.73 -13.67 -4.31
N SER A 129 7.32 -14.90 -4.67
CA SER A 129 6.59 -15.80 -3.77
C SER A 129 7.30 -16.09 -2.44
N VAL A 130 8.62 -15.95 -2.38
CA VAL A 130 9.40 -16.12 -1.14
C VAL A 130 9.17 -14.96 -0.19
N CYS A 131 9.04 -13.75 -0.72
CA CYS A 131 8.75 -12.57 0.07
C CYS A 131 7.33 -12.64 0.66
N GLN A 132 6.39 -13.20 -0.09
CA GLN A 132 5.03 -13.46 0.38
C GLN A 132 5.03 -14.48 1.54
N LYS A 133 5.82 -15.56 1.45
CA LYS A 133 5.96 -16.55 2.54
C LYS A 133 6.53 -15.93 3.82
N MET A 134 7.32 -14.86 3.72
CA MET A 134 7.84 -14.15 4.91
C MET A 134 6.77 -13.34 5.63
N ASP A 135 5.75 -12.83 4.93
CA ASP A 135 4.58 -12.22 5.56
C ASP A 135 3.73 -13.28 6.31
N PHE A 136 3.68 -14.52 5.83
CA PHE A 136 2.97 -15.64 6.49
C PHE A 136 3.72 -16.26 7.68
N GLY A 137 5.01 -15.93 7.87
CA GLY A 137 5.84 -16.48 8.96
C GLY A 137 5.56 -15.87 10.34
N LYS A 138 4.80 -14.77 10.39
CA LYS A 138 4.37 -14.14 11.64
C LYS A 138 2.95 -14.62 11.93
N ASN A 139 2.79 -15.53 12.89
CA ASN A 139 1.45 -15.94 13.35
C ASN A 139 0.75 -14.73 13.97
N PHE A 140 -0.02 -13.99 13.16
CA PHE A 140 -0.86 -12.91 13.65
C PHE A 140 -1.92 -13.51 14.57
N SER A 141 -1.99 -13.02 15.79
CA SER A 141 -3.09 -13.37 16.68
C SER A 141 -4.39 -12.88 16.05
N ARG A 142 -5.39 -13.76 15.94
CA ARG A 142 -6.68 -13.42 15.30
C ARG A 142 -7.27 -12.17 15.96
N PRO A 143 -7.49 -11.08 15.21
CA PRO A 143 -8.14 -9.89 15.74
C PRO A 143 -9.59 -10.18 16.11
N GLU A 144 -10.04 -9.61 17.23
CA GLU A 144 -11.42 -9.68 17.67
C GLU A 144 -11.94 -8.26 17.88
N ILE A 145 -13.03 -7.91 17.20
CA ILE A 145 -13.65 -6.59 17.28
C ILE A 145 -14.74 -6.63 18.36
N SER A 146 -14.61 -5.77 19.37
CA SER A 146 -15.61 -5.61 20.43
C SER A 146 -16.65 -4.56 20.08
N SER A 147 -16.23 -3.40 19.57
CA SER A 147 -17.14 -2.30 19.21
C SER A 147 -16.52 -1.32 18.22
N ILE A 148 -17.39 -0.58 17.52
CA ILE A 148 -17.04 0.60 16.73
C ILE A 148 -17.89 1.78 17.19
N THR A 149 -17.26 2.92 17.41
CA THR A 149 -17.92 4.16 17.84
C THR A 149 -17.51 5.33 16.95
N PRO A 150 -18.47 6.04 16.32
CA PRO A 150 -19.90 5.73 16.28
C PRO A 150 -20.21 4.55 15.34
N SER A 151 -21.26 3.78 15.67
CA SER A 151 -21.77 2.70 14.80
C SER A 151 -22.84 3.18 13.81
N VAL A 152 -23.29 4.43 13.93
CA VAL A 152 -24.24 5.09 13.04
C VAL A 152 -23.68 6.44 12.63
N VAL A 153 -23.60 6.68 11.33
CA VAL A 153 -23.02 7.90 10.74
C VAL A 153 -23.89 8.42 9.60
N SER A 154 -23.67 9.66 9.18
CA SER A 154 -24.22 10.14 7.90
C SER A 154 -23.46 9.52 6.72
N PHE A 155 -24.04 9.55 5.52
CA PHE A 155 -23.39 9.09 4.28
C PHE A 155 -22.09 9.84 3.95
N HIS A 156 -21.81 10.99 4.58
CA HIS A 156 -20.51 11.68 4.49
C HIS A 156 -19.40 11.01 5.29
N GLY A 157 -19.70 9.97 6.06
CA GLY A 157 -18.72 9.28 6.89
C GLY A 157 -18.46 9.99 8.22
N ARG A 158 -17.31 9.69 8.83
CA ARG A 158 -16.91 10.24 10.13
C ARG A 158 -15.40 10.15 10.34
N ASN A 159 -14.80 11.26 10.74
CA ASN A 159 -13.41 11.31 11.20
C ASN A 159 -13.26 10.77 12.61
N HIS A 160 -12.07 10.23 12.91
CA HIS A 160 -11.69 9.75 14.24
C HIS A 160 -12.68 8.74 14.84
N ALA A 161 -13.22 7.84 14.02
CA ALA A 161 -13.98 6.71 14.51
C ALA A 161 -13.05 5.78 15.29
N THR A 162 -13.54 5.24 16.40
CA THR A 162 -12.75 4.38 17.28
C THR A 162 -13.24 2.95 17.18
N LEU A 163 -12.31 2.02 16.96
CA LEU A 163 -12.56 0.57 17.00
C LEU A 163 -11.86 0.00 18.23
N SER A 164 -12.60 -0.74 19.05
CA SER A 164 -12.06 -1.42 20.23
C SER A 164 -12.15 -2.93 20.09
N GLY A 165 -11.22 -3.66 20.72
CA GLY A 165 -11.08 -5.09 20.51
C GLY A 165 -9.88 -5.72 21.21
N ARG A 166 -9.48 -6.90 20.72
CA ARG A 166 -8.30 -7.64 21.15
C ARG A 166 -7.41 -7.97 19.96
N ASN A 167 -6.12 -8.17 20.22
CA ASN A 167 -5.13 -8.53 19.21
C ASN A 167 -5.05 -7.56 18.02
N LEU A 168 -5.30 -6.27 18.25
CA LEU A 168 -5.36 -5.28 17.18
C LEU A 168 -3.99 -4.73 16.77
N ARG A 169 -2.89 -5.11 17.45
CA ARG A 169 -1.57 -4.47 17.30
C ARG A 169 -1.04 -4.48 15.87
N GLU A 170 -1.32 -5.54 15.14
CA GLU A 170 -0.79 -5.76 13.78
C GLU A 170 -1.82 -5.38 12.71
N VAL A 171 -2.99 -4.84 13.08
CA VAL A 171 -3.98 -4.36 12.11
C VAL A 171 -3.41 -3.21 11.28
N SER A 172 -3.49 -3.33 9.96
CA SER A 172 -2.97 -2.38 8.97
C SER A 172 -4.05 -1.46 8.40
N GLY A 173 -5.32 -1.88 8.44
CA GLY A 173 -6.44 -1.13 7.85
C GLY A 173 -7.79 -1.61 8.35
N VAL A 174 -8.83 -0.85 8.02
CA VAL A 174 -10.24 -1.22 8.22
C VAL A 174 -10.92 -1.24 6.86
N ARG A 175 -11.56 -2.35 6.52
CA ARG A 175 -12.33 -2.50 5.28
C ARG A 175 -13.82 -2.40 5.59
N ILE A 176 -14.51 -1.55 4.84
CA ILE A 176 -15.95 -1.31 4.89
C ILE A 176 -16.54 -1.76 3.56
N GLN A 177 -17.55 -2.63 3.60
CA GLN A 177 -18.17 -3.17 2.41
C GLN A 177 -19.68 -3.35 2.61
N GLY A 178 -20.48 -2.77 1.71
CA GLY A 178 -21.90 -3.07 1.59
C GLY A 178 -22.14 -4.41 0.90
N ASP A 179 -23.28 -5.05 1.19
CA ASP A 179 -23.62 -6.37 0.62
C ASP A 179 -23.74 -6.36 -0.92
N LEU A 180 -23.98 -5.20 -1.53
CA LEU A 180 -24.09 -5.00 -2.98
C LEU A 180 -22.86 -4.30 -3.58
N ASP A 181 -21.83 -4.03 -2.78
CA ASP A 181 -20.66 -3.26 -3.22
C ASP A 181 -19.62 -4.15 -3.88
N CYS A 182 -19.38 -3.88 -5.17
CA CYS A 182 -18.34 -4.55 -5.97
C CYS A 182 -16.92 -4.10 -5.57
N THR A 183 -16.80 -2.93 -4.94
CA THR A 183 -15.52 -2.34 -4.53
C THR A 183 -15.54 -2.03 -3.04
N PRO A 184 -14.83 -2.80 -2.20
CA PRO A 184 -14.73 -2.47 -0.78
C PRO A 184 -13.94 -1.16 -0.58
N GLN A 185 -14.33 -0.38 0.41
CA GLN A 185 -13.60 0.83 0.81
C GLN A 185 -12.66 0.50 1.97
N GLU A 186 -11.44 1.01 1.92
CA GLU A 186 -10.44 0.78 2.95
C GLU A 186 -9.98 2.10 3.58
N SER A 187 -9.87 2.09 4.91
CA SER A 187 -9.30 3.20 5.68
C SER A 187 -8.02 2.74 6.36
N PRO A 188 -6.92 3.52 6.29
CA PRO A 188 -5.77 3.30 7.14
C PRO A 188 -6.13 3.51 8.62
N VAL A 189 -5.32 2.93 9.51
CA VAL A 189 -5.49 3.03 10.97
C VAL A 189 -4.46 3.96 11.60
N TRP A 190 -4.85 4.60 12.69
CA TRP A 190 -4.03 5.53 13.48
C TRP A 190 -4.23 5.26 14.98
N ASN A 191 -3.30 5.73 15.82
CA ASN A 191 -3.37 5.61 17.29
C ASN A 191 -3.69 4.19 17.79
N ASN A 192 -3.05 3.19 17.20
CA ASN A 192 -3.29 1.79 17.55
C ASN A 192 -2.55 1.40 18.85
N THR A 193 -3.31 1.06 19.89
CA THR A 193 -2.78 0.62 21.19
C THR A 193 -2.74 -0.90 21.34
N GLY A 194 -3.27 -1.63 20.35
CA GLY A 194 -3.46 -3.08 20.38
C GLY A 194 -4.79 -3.56 20.95
N THR A 195 -5.51 -2.70 21.66
CA THR A 195 -6.88 -2.93 22.15
C THR A 195 -7.86 -1.87 21.66
N SER A 196 -7.36 -0.76 21.13
CA SER A 196 -8.14 0.28 20.48
C SER A 196 -7.33 0.87 19.33
N LEU A 197 -8.01 1.28 18.27
CA LEU A 197 -7.43 2.05 17.16
C LEU A 197 -8.42 3.09 16.67
N THR A 198 -7.92 4.08 15.94
CA THR A 198 -8.74 5.10 15.29
C THR A 198 -8.62 4.97 13.78
N PHE A 199 -9.70 5.24 13.06
CA PHE A 199 -9.76 5.19 11.60
C PHE A 199 -10.81 6.17 11.08
N HIS A 200 -10.88 6.38 9.77
CA HIS A 200 -11.90 7.22 9.15
C HIS A 200 -12.97 6.32 8.53
N ILE A 201 -14.22 6.62 8.83
CA ILE A 201 -15.33 6.01 8.13
C ILE A 201 -15.51 6.83 6.84
N PRO A 202 -15.23 6.26 5.66
CA PRO A 202 -15.31 6.97 4.39
C PRO A 202 -16.75 7.39 4.04
N SER A 203 -16.86 8.37 3.16
CA SER A 203 -18.14 8.76 2.55
C SER A 203 -18.60 7.75 1.50
N THR A 204 -19.91 7.59 1.35
CA THR A 204 -20.52 6.70 0.37
C THR A 204 -21.82 7.30 -0.17
N ASP A 205 -22.23 6.90 -1.37
CA ASP A 205 -23.53 7.26 -1.94
C ASP A 205 -24.66 6.33 -1.45
N ILE A 206 -24.31 5.28 -0.71
CA ILE A 206 -25.22 4.24 -0.29
C ILE A 206 -25.67 4.47 1.15
N LYS A 207 -26.99 4.39 1.37
CA LYS A 207 -27.59 4.40 2.70
C LYS A 207 -27.91 2.98 3.12
N GLY A 208 -27.62 2.64 4.36
CA GLY A 208 -27.90 1.31 4.88
C GLY A 208 -26.77 0.74 5.72
N VAL A 209 -26.87 -0.55 5.98
CA VAL A 209 -25.95 -1.29 6.84
C VAL A 209 -24.81 -1.83 6.00
N VAL A 210 -23.58 -1.57 6.44
CA VAL A 210 -22.35 -2.11 5.84
C VAL A 210 -21.64 -3.01 6.85
N LYS A 211 -20.90 -3.98 6.33
CA LYS A 211 -20.03 -4.84 7.13
C LYS A 211 -18.65 -4.23 7.22
N VAL A 212 -18.02 -4.43 8.37
CA VAL A 212 -16.68 -3.94 8.67
C VAL A 212 -15.82 -5.08 9.19
N CYS A 213 -14.62 -5.17 8.64
CA CYS A 213 -13.56 -6.04 9.11
C CYS A 213 -12.24 -5.28 9.22
N VAL A 214 -11.33 -5.80 10.04
CA VAL A 214 -9.96 -5.30 10.12
C VAL A 214 -9.06 -6.09 9.19
N LEU A 215 -8.12 -5.39 8.56
CA LEU A 215 -7.12 -5.97 7.68
C LEU A 215 -5.83 -6.20 8.44
N LEU A 216 -5.27 -7.38 8.28
CA LEU A 216 -3.90 -7.69 8.69
C LEU A 216 -2.92 -7.36 7.55
N PRO A 217 -1.60 -7.33 7.81
CA PRO A 217 -0.60 -7.01 6.78
C PRO A 217 -0.56 -8.06 5.67
N ASP A 218 -1.03 -9.28 5.94
CA ASP A 218 -1.21 -10.36 4.96
C ASP A 218 -2.45 -10.16 4.04
N GLY A 219 -3.20 -9.07 4.22
CA GLY A 219 -4.41 -8.75 3.45
C GLY A 219 -5.67 -9.50 3.90
N SER A 220 -5.58 -10.34 4.92
CA SER A 220 -6.73 -11.07 5.46
C SER A 220 -7.68 -10.16 6.24
N CYS A 221 -8.98 -10.39 6.07
CA CYS A 221 -10.06 -9.58 6.63
C CYS A 221 -10.74 -10.34 7.78
N HIS A 222 -10.71 -9.76 8.99
CA HIS A 222 -11.22 -10.39 10.22
C HIS A 222 -12.29 -9.54 10.90
N GLY A 223 -13.35 -10.19 11.35
CA GLY A 223 -14.49 -9.53 12.00
C GLY A 223 -15.71 -9.40 11.08
N ASN A 224 -16.85 -9.10 11.68
CA ASN A 224 -18.14 -8.97 10.99
C ASN A 224 -19.04 -7.95 11.71
N THR A 225 -18.42 -6.87 12.19
CA THR A 225 -19.18 -5.79 12.83
C THR A 225 -19.88 -4.94 11.79
N LYS A 226 -20.82 -4.10 12.21
CA LYS A 226 -21.69 -3.35 11.30
C LYS A 226 -21.68 -1.86 11.62
N ILE A 227 -21.70 -1.06 10.57
CA ILE A 227 -21.94 0.39 10.64
C ILE A 227 -23.18 0.70 9.81
N THR A 228 -23.96 1.71 10.22
CA THR A 228 -25.14 2.17 9.48
C THR A 228 -24.93 3.58 8.95
N TYR A 229 -25.03 3.74 7.63
CA TYR A 229 -25.07 5.04 6.96
C TYR A 229 -26.51 5.58 6.87
N ARG A 230 -26.73 6.80 7.37
CA ARG A 230 -27.99 7.55 7.31
C ARG A 230 -27.86 8.80 6.44
N SER A 231 -28.98 9.50 6.24
CA SER A 231 -29.02 10.78 5.53
C SER A 231 -28.16 11.85 6.23
N ALA A 232 -27.74 12.85 5.46
CA ALA A 232 -27.07 14.04 5.99
C ALA A 232 -27.99 14.83 6.95
N PRO A 233 -27.42 15.57 7.92
CA PRO A 233 -28.16 16.52 8.74
C PRO A 233 -28.85 17.56 7.86
N SER A 234 -30.08 17.94 8.23
CA SER A 234 -30.80 19.06 7.64
C SER A 234 -31.23 20.03 8.73
N CYS A 235 -31.17 21.34 8.44
CA CYS A 235 -31.68 22.38 9.32
C CYS A 235 -32.93 23.00 8.71
N THR A 236 -34.01 23.07 9.48
CA THR A 236 -35.32 23.57 9.03
C THR A 236 -35.70 24.90 9.65
N ASP A 237 -35.27 25.16 10.89
CA ASP A 237 -35.61 26.39 11.60
C ASP A 237 -34.53 26.74 12.63
N ILE A 238 -34.43 28.02 12.96
CA ILE A 238 -33.50 28.56 13.95
C ILE A 238 -34.26 29.55 14.84
N LYS A 239 -34.33 29.26 16.14
CA LYS A 239 -35.11 30.05 17.09
C LYS A 239 -34.30 30.44 18.33
N PRO A 240 -34.19 31.75 18.63
CA PRO A 240 -34.62 32.89 17.82
C PRO A 240 -33.69 33.13 16.62
N SER A 241 -34.23 33.65 15.52
CA SER A 241 -33.46 33.97 14.30
C SER A 241 -32.70 35.30 14.36
N SER A 242 -32.80 36.02 15.48
CA SER A 242 -32.14 37.30 15.72
C SER A 242 -31.58 37.40 17.13
N THR A 243 -30.38 37.96 17.26
CA THR A 243 -29.72 38.22 18.55
C THR A 243 -28.88 39.49 18.49
N TRP A 244 -28.51 40.02 19.66
CA TRP A 244 -27.59 41.14 19.79
C TRP A 244 -26.16 40.73 19.45
N ILE A 245 -25.37 41.69 18.95
CA ILE A 245 -23.94 41.52 18.63
C ILE A 245 -23.10 41.12 19.86
N SER A 246 -23.59 41.39 21.07
CA SER A 246 -22.97 40.95 22.32
C SER A 246 -22.92 39.43 22.52
N GLY A 247 -23.66 38.66 21.71
CA GLY A 247 -23.68 37.19 21.75
C GLY A 247 -24.37 36.61 22.99
N LYS A 248 -24.06 35.34 23.29
CA LYS A 248 -24.51 34.56 24.47
C LYS A 248 -26.00 34.21 24.53
N ARG A 249 -26.76 34.50 23.48
CA ARG A 249 -28.17 34.12 23.41
C ARG A 249 -28.25 32.66 22.98
N LYS A 250 -28.92 31.83 23.79
CA LYS A 250 -29.21 30.44 23.43
C LYS A 250 -30.07 30.41 22.17
N ILE A 251 -29.53 29.80 21.10
CA ILE A 251 -30.27 29.58 19.86
C ILE A 251 -30.52 28.09 19.71
N THR A 252 -31.77 27.75 19.42
CA THR A 252 -32.22 26.39 19.15
C THR A 252 -32.24 26.18 17.64
N LEU A 253 -31.49 25.19 17.16
CA LEU A 253 -31.57 24.70 15.79
C LEU A 253 -32.55 23.54 15.74
N MET A 254 -33.48 23.59 14.80
CA MET A 254 -34.43 22.53 14.51
C MET A 254 -34.11 21.93 13.15
N GLY A 255 -34.32 20.63 13.02
CA GLY A 255 -33.92 19.91 11.82
C GLY A 255 -34.01 18.40 11.96
N SER A 256 -33.40 17.69 11.03
CA SER A 256 -33.29 16.23 11.05
C SER A 256 -31.83 15.81 11.14
N HIS A 257 -31.57 14.66 11.78
CA HIS A 257 -30.23 14.04 11.82
C HIS A 257 -29.14 14.95 12.41
N LEU A 258 -29.53 15.90 13.26
CA LEU A 258 -28.62 16.89 13.86
C LEU A 258 -27.58 16.24 14.80
N GLU A 259 -27.81 14.99 15.22
CA GLU A 259 -26.84 14.18 15.98
C GLU A 259 -25.54 13.90 15.23
N PHE A 260 -25.49 14.09 13.91
CA PHE A 260 -24.29 13.93 13.10
C PHE A 260 -23.51 15.23 12.86
N VAL A 261 -24.02 16.38 13.34
CA VAL A 261 -23.33 17.66 13.19
C VAL A 261 -22.09 17.65 14.09
N GLU A 262 -20.93 18.07 13.56
CA GLU A 262 -19.69 18.14 14.33
C GLU A 262 -19.44 19.54 14.89
N GLY A 263 -19.92 20.56 14.19
CA GLY A 263 -19.78 21.96 14.58
C GLY A 263 -20.73 22.85 13.79
N ILE A 264 -20.97 24.04 14.32
CA ILE A 264 -21.75 25.08 13.66
C ILE A 264 -20.84 26.27 13.41
N VAL A 265 -20.90 26.80 12.19
CA VAL A 265 -20.13 27.97 11.77
C VAL A 265 -21.11 29.10 11.48
N HIS A 266 -20.85 30.28 12.05
CA HIS A 266 -21.57 31.50 11.76
C HIS A 266 -20.72 32.38 10.84
N SER A 267 -21.22 32.74 9.66
CA SER A 267 -20.45 33.37 8.55
C SER A 267 -19.67 34.64 8.93
N HIS A 268 -20.06 35.32 10.02
CA HIS A 268 -19.42 36.56 10.49
C HIS A 268 -18.67 36.43 11.83
N ALA A 269 -18.49 35.20 12.35
CA ALA A 269 -17.67 34.92 13.51
C ALA A 269 -16.90 33.60 13.28
N PRO A 270 -15.57 33.61 13.09
CA PRO A 270 -14.77 32.41 12.81
C PRO A 270 -14.61 31.47 14.02
N GLN A 271 -15.40 31.63 15.08
CA GLN A 271 -15.38 30.71 16.22
C GLN A 271 -16.28 29.50 15.91
N GLU A 272 -15.68 28.31 15.92
CA GLU A 272 -16.43 27.05 15.95
C GLU A 272 -17.26 26.97 17.23
N VAL A 273 -18.57 26.80 17.05
CA VAL A 273 -19.49 26.61 18.17
C VAL A 273 -19.51 25.13 18.50
N ARG A 274 -19.01 24.77 19.69
CA ARG A 274 -19.01 23.39 20.17
C ARG A 274 -20.42 22.97 20.61
N LEU A 275 -20.91 21.87 20.04
CA LEU A 275 -22.16 21.24 20.47
C LEU A 275 -22.02 20.70 21.91
N PRO A 276 -23.04 20.86 22.77
CA PRO A 276 -23.13 20.19 24.06
C PRO A 276 -23.07 18.67 23.90
N THR A 277 -22.31 18.02 24.79
CA THR A 277 -22.03 16.57 24.78
C THR A 277 -23.23 15.70 25.22
N ASP A 278 -24.43 16.28 25.34
CA ASP A 278 -25.59 15.58 25.88
C ASP A 278 -26.65 15.40 24.79
N SER A 279 -27.26 14.21 24.76
CA SER A 279 -28.22 13.73 23.75
C SER A 279 -29.54 14.52 23.64
N SER A 280 -29.60 15.72 24.22
CA SER A 280 -30.67 16.68 24.00
C SER A 280 -30.31 17.54 22.79
N ASN A 281 -31.28 17.82 21.92
CA ASN A 281 -31.16 18.66 20.73
C ASN A 281 -30.88 20.13 21.08
N GLU A 282 -29.85 20.40 21.86
CA GLU A 282 -29.56 21.71 22.44
C GLU A 282 -28.14 22.12 22.10
N VAL A 283 -27.99 23.28 21.49
CA VAL A 283 -26.69 23.90 21.23
C VAL A 283 -26.55 25.17 22.06
N ARG A 284 -25.42 25.33 22.76
CA ARG A 284 -25.06 26.57 23.44
C ARG A 284 -24.19 27.41 22.51
N LEU A 285 -24.68 28.61 22.20
CA LEU A 285 -24.02 29.68 21.44
C LEU A 285 -23.68 30.84 22.39
#